data_AF-A0A7K4N0X8-F1
#
_entry.id   AF-A0A7K4N0X8-F1
#
_cell.length_a   1.000
_cell.length_b   1.000
_cell.length_c   1.000
_cell.angle_alpha   90.00
_cell.angle_beta   90.00
_cell.angle_gamma   90.00
#
_symmetry.space_group_name_H-M   'P 1'
#
loop_
_entity.id
_entity.type
_entity.pdbx_description
1 polymer ?
#
loop_
_entity_poly.entity_id
_entity_poly.type
_entity_poly.pdbx_seq_one_letter_code
_entity_poly.pdbx_strand_id
1 'polypeptide(L)' 'SKRSRGKDWVYDLIKGDKQFVFVSEVPGPDDKIMVRLIDGILYVRSSGGFSKEVVIENSNQMKISDFKYRNGVLTLRIN' A
#
# COMPACT_ATOMS: atom_id res chain seq x y z
N SER A 1 -7.15 27.76 3.60
CA SER A 1 -6.31 26.77 4.29
C SER A 1 -5.37 26.13 3.28
N LYS A 2 -4.06 26.43 3.35
CA LYS A 2 -3.05 25.86 2.44
C LYS A 2 -2.91 24.36 2.76
N ARG A 3 -3.62 23.49 2.04
CA ARG A 3 -3.28 22.06 1.97
C ARG A 3 -1.87 22.01 1.38
N SER A 4 -0.87 21.74 2.21
CA SER A 4 0.47 21.41 1.75
C SER A 4 0.33 20.35 0.66
N ARG A 5 0.74 20.67 -0.57
CA ARG A 5 1.08 19.64 -1.56
C ARG A 5 2.27 18.90 -0.97
N GLY A 6 1.95 17.88 -0.16
CA GLY A 6 2.94 17.02 0.45
C GLY A 6 3.75 16.36 -0.65
N LYS A 7 5.03 16.15 -0.35
CA LYS A 7 5.97 15.35 -1.14
C LYS A 7 5.24 14.16 -1.78
N ASP A 8 5.35 14.00 -3.10
CA ASP A 8 4.71 12.88 -3.79
C ASP A 8 5.17 11.58 -3.11
N TRP A 9 4.20 10.82 -2.60
CA TRP A 9 4.45 9.55 -1.94
C TRP A 9 4.78 8.53 -3.02
N VAL A 10 5.93 7.88 -2.89
CA VAL A 10 6.46 6.94 -3.88
C VAL A 10 6.20 5.52 -3.43
N TYR A 11 5.89 4.66 -4.39
CA TYR A 11 5.76 3.22 -4.19
C TYR A 11 6.26 2.49 -5.44
N ASP A 12 6.70 1.26 -5.24
CA ASP A 12 6.97 0.32 -6.32
C ASP A 12 5.86 -0.72 -6.39
N LEU A 13 5.39 -0.99 -7.61
CA LEU A 13 4.44 -2.06 -7.90
C LEU A 13 5.05 -2.99 -8.95
N ILE A 14 5.53 -4.13 -8.49
CA ILE A 14 6.21 -5.11 -9.33
C ILE A 14 5.20 -6.14 -9.79
N LYS A 15 5.00 -6.26 -11.10
CA LYS A 15 4.10 -7.24 -11.72
C LYS A 15 4.87 -8.51 -12.07
N GLY A 16 4.39 -9.65 -11.59
CA GLY A 16 4.75 -10.99 -12.08
C GLY A 16 3.56 -11.68 -12.74
N ASP A 17 3.72 -12.94 -13.13
CA ASP A 17 2.70 -13.67 -13.91
C ASP A 17 1.33 -13.78 -13.24
N LYS A 18 1.31 -14.12 -11.95
CA LYS A 18 0.08 -14.28 -11.13
C LYS A 18 0.23 -13.62 -9.76
N GLN A 19 1.08 -12.60 -9.68
CA GLN A 19 1.34 -11.92 -8.42
C GLN A 19 1.70 -10.47 -8.65
N PHE A 20 1.41 -9.65 -7.66
CA PHE A 20 1.99 -8.32 -7.50
C PHE A 20 2.78 -8.26 -6.19
N VAL A 21 3.87 -7.50 -6.21
CA VAL A 21 4.57 -7.09 -5.00
C VAL A 21 4.51 -5.58 -4.92
N PHE A 22 3.90 -5.09 -3.84
CA PHE A 22 3.80 -3.66 -3.54
C PHE A 22 4.81 -3.31 -2.44
N VAL A 23 5.60 -2.25 -2.64
CA VAL A 23 6.59 -1.78 -1.67
C VAL A 23 6.49 -0.27 -1.52
N SER A 24 6.43 0.23 -0.28
CA SER A 24 6.45 1.67 -0.03
C SER A 24 6.85 2.02 1.39
N GLU A 25 7.44 3.20 1.57
CA GLU A 25 7.58 3.82 2.89
C GLU A 25 6.20 4.30 3.39
N VAL A 26 5.83 3.85 4.58
CA VAL A 26 4.57 4.23 5.23
C VAL A 26 4.90 4.72 6.64
N PRO A 27 4.50 5.95 7.03
CA PRO A 27 4.82 6.49 8.34
C PRO A 27 4.01 5.80 9.45
N GLY A 28 4.58 5.68 10.64
CA GLY A 28 3.87 5.21 11.84
C GLY A 28 4.40 3.89 12.40
N PRO A 29 3.91 3.45 13.55
CA PRO A 29 4.24 2.15 14.11
C PRO A 29 3.52 1.02 13.37
N ASP A 30 4.06 -0.18 13.49
CA ASP A 30 3.58 -1.41 12.84
C ASP A 30 2.12 -1.73 13.18
N ASP A 31 1.75 -1.60 14.45
CA ASP A 31 0.41 -1.85 14.98
C ASP A 31 -0.65 -0.84 14.48
N LYS A 32 -0.24 0.21 13.75
CA LYS A 32 -1.12 1.23 13.18
C LYS A 32 -1.20 1.17 11.66
N ILE A 33 -0.52 0.22 11.01
CA ILE A 33 -0.62 0.05 9.56
C ILE A 33 -1.87 -0.77 9.21
N MET A 34 -2.73 -0.20 8.37
CA MET A 34 -3.92 -0.87 7.85
C MET A 34 -3.86 -0.93 6.33
N VAL A 35 -4.06 -2.12 5.78
CA VAL A 35 -4.14 -2.35 4.34
C VAL A 35 -5.42 -3.09 3.97
N ARG A 36 -6.01 -2.72 2.84
CA ARG A 36 -7.15 -3.44 2.25
C ARG A 36 -7.02 -3.45 0.73
N LEU A 37 -7.35 -4.57 0.11
CA LEU A 37 -7.52 -4.67 -1.34
C LEU A 37 -9.00 -4.93 -1.62
N ILE A 38 -9.66 -4.00 -2.32
CA ILE A 38 -11.09 -4.07 -2.63
C ILE A 38 -11.24 -3.66 -4.10
N ASP A 39 -11.85 -4.52 -4.92
CA ASP A 39 -12.11 -4.27 -6.34
C ASP A 39 -10.91 -3.75 -7.14
N GLY A 40 -9.71 -4.27 -6.83
CA GLY A 40 -8.46 -3.89 -7.47
C GLY A 40 -7.84 -2.57 -6.97
N ILE A 41 -8.37 -1.99 -5.90
CA ILE A 41 -7.83 -0.78 -5.25
C ILE A 41 -7.19 -1.18 -3.92
N LEU A 42 -5.90 -0.90 -3.78
CA LEU A 42 -5.14 -1.05 -2.55
C LEU A 42 -5.24 0.24 -1.72
N TYR A 43 -5.87 0.14 -0.56
CA TYR A 43 -5.97 1.19 0.44
C TYR A 43 -4.86 1.00 1.48
N VAL A 44 -4.01 2.02 1.66
CA VAL A 44 -2.95 2.04 2.68
C VAL A 44 -3.22 3.19 3.65
N ARG A 45 -3.38 2.86 4.93
CA ARG A 45 -3.62 3.85 6.01
C ARG A 45 -2.66 3.64 7.16
N SER A 46 -2.29 4.73 7.81
CA SER A 46 -1.51 4.69 9.05
C SER A 46 -1.76 5.91 9.94
N SER A 47 -0.98 6.04 11.01
CA SER A 47 -1.07 7.16 11.95
C SER A 47 -0.81 8.52 11.29
N GLY A 48 -1.25 9.61 11.94
CA GLY A 48 -1.00 10.98 11.47
C GLY A 48 -1.82 11.39 10.25
N GLY A 49 -2.91 10.66 9.95
CA GLY A 49 -3.81 10.97 8.83
C GLY A 49 -3.27 10.53 7.47
N PHE A 50 -2.24 9.68 7.43
CA PHE A 50 -1.73 9.11 6.19
C PHE A 50 -2.77 8.15 5.60
N SER A 51 -3.20 8.43 4.37
CA SER A 51 -4.14 7.61 3.60
C SER A 51 -3.79 7.72 2.13
N LYS A 52 -3.58 6.58 1.48
CA LYS A 52 -3.26 6.47 0.05
C LYS A 52 -4.04 5.34 -0.60
N GLU A 53 -4.29 5.51 -1.88
CA GLU A 53 -5.02 4.58 -2.73
C GLU A 53 -4.18 4.30 -3.96
N VAL A 54 -4.06 3.02 -4.32
CA VAL A 54 -3.29 2.57 -5.48
C VAL A 54 -4.15 1.63 -6.29
N VAL A 55 -4.39 1.96 -7.55
CA VAL A 55 -5.10 1.08 -8.49
C VAL A 55 -4.12 0.02 -8.98
N ILE A 56 -4.48 -1.25 -8.83
CA ILE A 56 -3.71 -2.39 -9.31
C ILE A 56 -4.57 -3.09 -10.38
N GLU A 57 -4.28 -2.80 -11.63
CA GLU A 57 -5.04 -3.35 -12.76
C GLU A 57 -4.98 -4.88 -12.79
N ASN A 58 -6.10 -5.52 -13.16
CA ASN A 58 -6.26 -6.98 -13.23
C ASN A 58 -6.12 -7.71 -11.88
N SER A 59 -6.34 -7.02 -10.75
CA SER A 59 -6.26 -7.61 -9.41
C SER A 59 -7.61 -7.76 -8.69
N ASN A 60 -8.73 -7.56 -9.39
CA ASN A 60 -10.08 -7.55 -8.81
C ASN A 60 -10.45 -8.83 -8.05
N GLN A 61 -9.84 -9.98 -8.39
CA GLN A 61 -10.07 -11.27 -7.72
C GLN A 61 -8.91 -11.70 -6.82
N MET A 62 -7.84 -10.90 -6.73
CA MET A 62 -6.66 -11.22 -5.93
C MET A 62 -6.85 -10.77 -4.49
N LYS A 63 -6.03 -11.32 -3.59
CA LYS A 63 -6.02 -11.00 -2.16
C LYS A 63 -4.60 -10.69 -1.70
N ILE A 64 -4.48 -10.00 -0.57
CA ILE A 64 -3.20 -9.84 0.11
C ILE A 64 -2.84 -11.19 0.75
N SER A 65 -1.77 -11.82 0.27
CA SER A 65 -1.31 -13.13 0.74
C SER A 65 -0.10 -13.06 1.68
N ASP A 66 0.63 -11.95 1.68
CA ASP A 66 1.69 -11.68 2.66
C ASP A 66 1.70 -10.19 3.02
N PHE A 67 1.96 -9.90 4.29
CA PHE A 67 2.04 -8.56 4.86
C PHE A 67 3.29 -8.45 5.71
N LYS A 68 4.17 -7.52 5.38
CA LYS A 68 5.37 -7.20 6.17
C LYS A 68 5.52 -5.71 6.30
N TYR A 69 5.76 -5.26 7.52
CA TYR A 69 6.17 -3.88 7.80
C TYR A 69 7.41 -3.89 8.68
N ARG A 70 8.53 -3.35 8.16
CA ARG A 70 9.81 -3.33 8.87
C ARG A 70 10.53 -2.02 8.59
N ASN A 71 10.95 -1.34 9.66
CA ASN A 71 11.74 -0.09 9.58
C ASN A 71 11.12 0.97 8.65
N GLY A 72 9.80 1.18 8.71
CA GLY A 72 9.12 2.16 7.87
C GLY A 72 8.66 1.64 6.51
N VAL A 73 9.09 0.44 6.09
CA VAL A 73 8.80 -0.10 4.76
C VAL A 73 7.71 -1.15 4.83
N LEU A 74 6.61 -0.90 4.12
CA LEU A 74 5.52 -1.83 3.87
C LEU A 74 5.83 -2.66 2.63
N THR A 75 5.74 -3.98 2.73
CA THR A 75 5.81 -4.92 1.61
C THR A 75 4.60 -5.82 1.64
N LEU A 76 3.86 -5.85 0.53
CA LEU A 76 2.69 -6.72 0.35
C LEU A 76 2.92 -7.67 -0.81
N ARG A 77 2.50 -8.92 -0.66
CA ARG A 77 2.29 -9.84 -1.78
C ARG A 77 0.80 -9.98 -2.05
N ILE A 78 0.43 -9.90 -3.33
CA ILE A 78 -0.95 -9.95 -3.80
C ILE A 78 -1.06 -11.05 -4.84
N ASN A 79 -1.96 -12.04 -4.65
CA ASN A 79 -2.23 -13.14 -5.58
C ASN A 79 -3.59 -13.81 -5.36
#